data_AF-A0A4S4GFG9-F1
#
_entry.id   AF-A0A4S4GFG9-F1
#
_cell.length_a   1.000
_cell.length_b   1.000
_cell.length_c   1.000
_cell.angle_alpha   90.00
_cell.angle_beta   90.00
_cell.angle_gamma   90.00
#
_symmetry.space_group_name_H-M   'P 1'
#
loop_
_entity.id
_entity.type
_entity.pdbx_description
1 polymer ?
#
loop_
_entity_poly.entity_id
_entity_poly.type
_entity_poly.pdbx_seq_one_letter_code
_entity_poly.pdbx_strand_id
1 'polypeptide(L)' 'MCEHFGWTYDYLLHGIAWSIVQRMMIDAPSYDFEDKQDVQEIKLTEDNNEQIMNFVNSMM' A
#
# COMPACT_ATOMS: atom_id res chain seq x y z
N MET A 1 9.30 -5.98 -3.60
CA MET A 1 8.70 -6.99 -4.49
C MET A 1 8.01 -8.10 -3.70
N CYS A 2 8.73 -8.88 -2.88
CA CYS A 2 8.13 -9.92 -2.03
C CYS A 2 6.97 -9.41 -1.17
N GLU A 3 7.17 -8.31 -0.45
CA GLU A 3 6.15 -7.69 0.40
C GLU A 3 4.96 -7.13 -0.39
N HIS A 4 5.22 -6.56 -1.57
CA HIS A 4 4.20 -5.91 -2.40
C HIS A 4 3.30 -6.92 -3.13
N PHE A 5 3.87 -8.05 -3.57
CA PHE A 5 3.15 -9.10 -4.30
C PHE A 5 2.77 -10.30 -3.42
N GLY A 6 3.11 -10.28 -2.12
CA GLY A 6 2.89 -11.39 -1.20
C GLY A 6 3.71 -12.64 -1.51
N TRP A 7 4.81 -12.51 -2.25
CA TRP A 7 5.64 -13.63 -2.68
C TRP A 7 6.71 -13.96 -1.66
N THR A 8 6.94 -15.26 -1.44
CA THR A 8 8.06 -15.73 -0.62
C THR A 8 9.35 -15.76 -1.44
N TYR A 9 10.49 -15.66 -0.76
CA TYR A 9 11.80 -15.74 -1.40
C TYR A 9 11.98 -17.07 -2.17
N ASP A 10 11.54 -18.17 -1.58
CA ASP A 10 11.64 -19.50 -2.18
C ASP A 10 10.78 -19.62 -3.46
N TYR A 11 9.58 -19.04 -3.45
CA TYR A 11 8.72 -19.01 -4.64
C TYR A 11 9.38 -18.28 -5.81
N LEU A 12 10.09 -17.18 -5.56
CA LEU A 12 10.79 -16.43 -6.59
C LEU A 12 12.01 -17.17 -7.17
N LEU A 13 12.70 -17.97 -6.35
CA LEU A 13 13.92 -18.65 -6.76
C LEU A 13 13.65 -20.02 -7.41
N HIS A 14 12.62 -20.73 -6.95
CA HIS A 14 12.37 -22.12 -7.33
C HIS A 14 10.93 -22.39 -7.84
N GLY A 15 9.97 -21.52 -7.54
CA GLY A 15 8.55 -21.74 -7.85
C GLY A 15 8.12 -21.24 -9.22
N ILE A 16 8.88 -20.36 -9.86
CA ILE A 16 8.50 -19.75 -11.14
C ILE A 16 9.74 -19.34 -11.96
N ALA A 17 9.65 -19.46 -13.28
CA ALA A 17 10.71 -19.02 -14.17
C ALA A 17 10.85 -17.48 -14.12
N TRP A 18 12.10 -16.99 -14.07
CA TRP A 18 12.40 -15.57 -13.96
C TRP A 18 11.78 -14.72 -15.08
N SER A 19 11.72 -15.25 -16.31
CA SER A 19 11.08 -14.58 -17.45
C SER A 19 9.60 -14.29 -17.21
N ILE A 20 8.89 -15.14 -16.48
CA ILE A 20 7.48 -14.97 -16.14
C ILE A 20 7.33 -13.89 -15.07
N VAL A 21 8.23 -13.87 -14.07
CA VAL A 21 8.26 -12.80 -13.04
C VAL A 21 8.43 -11.44 -13.68
N GLN A 22 9.38 -11.32 -14.61
CA GLN A 22 9.62 -10.07 -15.35
C GLN A 22 8.39 -9.65 -16.14
N ARG A 23 7.71 -10.58 -16.81
CA ARG A 23 6.49 -10.27 -17.57
C ARG A 23 5.35 -9.82 -16.65
N MET A 24 5.16 -10.48 -15.51
CA MET A 24 4.17 -10.07 -14.51
C MET A 24 4.48 -8.69 -13.92
N MET A 25 5.75 -8.33 -13.72
CA MET A 25 6.13 -6.99 -13.26
C MET A 25 5.84 -5.91 -14.31
N ILE A 26 5.97 -6.23 -15.60
CA ILE A 26 5.67 -5.31 -16.70
C ILE A 26 4.15 -5.15 -16.88
N ASP A 27 3.41 -6.25 -16.73
CA ASP A 27 1.95 -6.26 -16.86
C ASP A 27 1.24 -5.74 -15.58
N ALA A 28 1.96 -5.61 -14.46
CA ALA A 28 1.40 -5.06 -13.23
C ALA A 28 1.02 -3.59 -13.43
N PRO A 29 -0.18 -3.16 -12.97
CA PRO A 29 -0.55 -1.75 -13.04
C PRO A 29 0.44 -0.92 -12.23
N SER A 30 1.13 0.02 -12.87
CA SER A 30 1.96 0.98 -12.14
C SER A 30 1.02 1.98 -11.45
N TYR A 31 1.07 2.04 -10.12
CA TYR A 31 0.56 3.22 -9.44
C TYR A 31 1.58 4.34 -9.69
N ASP A 32 1.13 5.41 -10.34
CA ASP A 32 1.96 6.60 -10.48
C ASP A 32 2.13 7.20 -9.08
N PHE A 33 3.36 7.12 -8.55
CA PHE A 33 3.66 7.73 -7.25
C PHE A 33 3.86 9.24 -7.37
N GLU A 34 3.80 9.80 -8.58
CA GLU A 34 3.86 11.25 -8.80
C GLU A 34 2.61 11.98 -8.25
N ASP A 35 1.49 11.28 -8.05
CA ASP A 35 0.27 11.82 -7.42
C ASP A 35 0.26 11.71 -5.87
N LYS A 36 1.39 11.40 -5.22
CA LYS A 36 1.52 11.41 -3.75
C LYS A 36 1.68 12.81 -3.14
N GLN A 37 1.12 13.86 -3.74
CA GLN A 37 0.95 15.14 -3.03
C GLN A 37 -0.37 15.23 -2.24
N ASP A 38 -1.30 14.28 -2.39
CA ASP A 38 -2.62 14.36 -1.74
C ASP A 38 -2.96 13.22 -0.77
N VAL A 39 -1.96 12.47 -0.28
CA VAL A 39 -2.16 11.72 0.97
C VAL A 39 -1.93 12.71 2.11
N GLN A 40 -2.98 13.46 2.46
CA GLN A 40 -3.02 14.18 3.73
C GLN A 40 -2.94 13.13 4.84
N GLU A 41 -1.72 12.89 5.32
CA GLU A 41 -1.48 12.17 6.56
C GLU A 41 -2.26 12.93 7.64
N ILE A 42 -3.42 12.38 8.07
CA ILE A 42 -4.22 12.94 9.15
C ILE A 42 -3.39 12.83 10.43
N LYS A 43 -2.57 13.84 10.70
CA LYS A 43 -1.79 13.92 11.94
C LYS A 43 -2.76 14.32 13.05
N LEU A 44 -2.83 13.49 14.10
CA LEU A 44 -3.56 13.86 15.30
C LEU A 44 -2.83 15.04 15.97
N THR A 45 -3.47 16.20 16.01
CA THR A 45 -3.03 17.37 16.77
C THR A 45 -3.92 17.52 18.00
N GLU A 46 -3.46 18.24 19.02
CA GLU A 46 -4.27 18.49 20.23
C GLU A 46 -5.61 19.17 19.89
N ASP A 47 -5.69 19.92 18.79
CA ASP A 47 -6.91 20.61 18.36
C ASP A 47 -7.91 19.70 17.61
N ASN A 48 -7.45 18.59 17.02
CA ASN A 48 -8.31 17.71 16.19
C ASN A 48 -8.73 16.41 16.89
N ASN A 49 -8.16 16.11 18.05
CA ASN A 49 -8.45 14.90 18.81
C ASN A 49 -9.94 14.80 19.18
N GLU A 50 -10.55 15.90 19.61
CA GLU A 50 -11.92 15.94 20.12
C GLU A 50 -12.91 15.77 18.98
N GLN A 51 -12.62 16.37 17.81
CA GLN A 51 -13.45 16.23 16.60
C GLN A 51 -13.43 14.80 16.06
N ILE A 52 -12.27 14.14 16.07
CA ILE A 52 -12.13 12.75 15.62
C ILE A 52 -12.82 11.79 16.60
N MET A 53 -12.68 12.01 17.92
CA MET A 53 -13.36 11.22 18.93
C MET A 53 -14.89 11.37 18.82
N ASN A 54 -15.39 12.58 18.58
CA ASN A 54 -16.81 12.82 18.36
C ASN A 54 -17.33 12.15 17.07
N PHE A 55 -16.53 12.15 16.00
CA PHE A 55 -16.87 11.44 14.77
C PHE A 55 -16.99 9.92 15.00
N VAL A 56 -16.02 9.30 15.67
CA VAL A 56 -16.07 7.86 16.01
C VAL A 56 -17.29 7.54 16.88
N ASN A 57 -17.59 8.39 17.87
CA ASN A 57 -18.75 8.20 18.75
C ASN A 57 -20.09 8.38 18.03
N SER A 58 -20.14 9.15 16.93
CA SER A 58 -21.35 9.31 16.13
C SER A 58 -21.63 8.14 15.17
N MET A 59 -20.65 7.25 15.01
CA MET A 59 -20.73 6.08 14.13
C MET A 59 -21.00 4.77 14.89
N MET A 60 -20.97 4.81 16.23
CA MET A 60 -21.49 3.79 17.14
C MET A 60 -22.95 4.10 17.51
#